data_AF-A0A7S3UI01-F1
#
_entry.id   AF-A0A7S3UI01-F1
#
_cell.length_a   1.000
_cell.length_b   1.000
_cell.length_c   1.000
_cell.angle_alpha   90.00
_cell.angle_beta   90.00
_cell.angle_gamma   90.00
#
_symmetry.space_group_name_H-M   'P 1'
#
loop_
_entity.id
_entity.type
_entity.pdbx_description
1 polymer ?
#
loop_
_entity_poly.entity_id
_entity_poly.type
_entity_poly.pdbx_seq_one_letter_code
_entity_poly.pdbx_strand_id
1 'polypeptide(L)'
;DMVSFQEYVDRMKEGQKDIYYITGESIAAVSSSPFIETLRKKGYEVLYLVDPIDEYAVQQLREFNGHKLKSITKEGDLDLNESDEEKKAFEEEKADFEPLCKLVKEVLGDKVEKVVVSQR
;
A
#
# COMPACT_ATOMS: atom_id res chain seq x y z
N ASP A 1 14.76 2.11 -14.12
CA ASP A 1 15.83 3.08 -13.82
C ASP A 1 15.75 3.51 -12.38
N MET A 2 16.88 3.86 -11.77
CA MET A 2 16.91 4.43 -10.42
C MET A 2 16.44 5.89 -10.48
N VAL A 3 15.70 6.31 -9.46
CA VAL A 3 15.21 7.69 -9.30
C VAL A 3 15.54 8.16 -7.88
N SER A 4 15.77 9.45 -7.73
CA SER A 4 15.91 10.09 -6.43
C SER A 4 14.54 10.33 -5.78
N PHE A 5 14.52 10.49 -4.45
CA PHE A 5 13.30 10.91 -3.75
C PHE A 5 12.79 12.28 -4.22
N GLN A 6 13.68 13.20 -4.60
CA GLN A 6 13.26 14.50 -5.12
C GLN A 6 12.47 14.34 -6.44
N GLU A 7 12.99 13.53 -7.36
CA GLU A 7 12.31 13.26 -8.62
C GLU A 7 10.95 12.57 -8.43
N TYR A 8 10.82 11.69 -7.43
CA TYR A 8 9.53 11.12 -7.04
C TYR A 8 8.59 12.22 -6.54
N VAL A 9 9.04 13.08 -5.62
CA VAL A 9 8.23 14.17 -5.05
C VAL A 9 7.73 15.12 -6.13
N ASP A 10 8.58 15.45 -7.10
CA ASP A 10 8.22 16.33 -8.22
C ASP A 10 7.13 15.73 -9.13
N ARG A 11 6.93 14.41 -9.09
CA ARG A 11 5.90 13.68 -9.86
C ARG A 11 4.70 13.24 -9.01
N MET A 12 4.66 13.59 -7.72
CA MET A 12 3.53 13.23 -6.86
C MET A 12 2.23 13.81 -7.42
N LYS A 13 1.16 13.00 -7.38
CA LYS A 13 -0.17 13.47 -7.78
C LYS A 13 -0.65 14.59 -6.86
N GLU A 14 -1.49 15.47 -7.38
CA GLU A 14 -2.17 16.47 -6.56
C GLU A 14 -2.94 15.80 -5.41
N GLY A 15 -2.77 16.29 -4.19
CA GLY A 15 -3.37 15.72 -2.98
C GLY A 15 -2.66 14.48 -2.41
N GLN A 16 -1.65 13.93 -3.10
CA GLN A 16 -0.83 12.86 -2.55
C GLN A 16 0.04 13.39 -1.40
N LYS A 17 -0.03 12.72 -0.24
CA LYS A 17 0.68 13.15 0.97
C LYS A 17 1.96 12.38 1.24
N ASP A 18 2.01 11.13 0.80
CA ASP A 18 3.03 10.16 1.21
C ASP A 18 3.78 9.57 0.01
N ILE A 19 5.02 9.16 0.24
CA ILE A 19 5.86 8.41 -0.69
C ILE A 19 5.57 6.92 -0.50
N TYR A 20 5.19 6.22 -1.56
CA TYR A 20 4.83 4.81 -1.51
C TYR A 20 6.01 3.94 -1.94
N TYR A 21 6.29 2.89 -1.17
CA TYR A 21 7.33 1.94 -1.49
C TYR A 21 6.90 0.49 -1.24
N ILE A 22 7.58 -0.43 -1.89
CA ILE A 22 7.52 -1.87 -1.64
C ILE A 22 8.94 -2.41 -1.51
N THR A 23 9.14 -3.26 -0.51
CA THR A 23 10.38 -4.03 -0.36
C THR A 23 10.19 -5.45 -0.89
N GLY A 24 11.24 -6.06 -1.42
CA GLY A 24 11.22 -7.46 -1.85
C GLY A 24 12.54 -7.94 -2.43
N GLU A 25 12.60 -9.19 -2.88
CA GLU A 25 13.86 -9.83 -3.28
C GLU A 25 14.39 -9.42 -4.67
N SER A 26 13.52 -8.89 -5.53
CA SER A 26 13.88 -8.46 -6.88
C SER A 26 12.83 -7.54 -7.49
N ILE A 27 13.23 -6.78 -8.52
CA ILE A 27 12.32 -5.93 -9.30
C ILE A 27 11.17 -6.77 -9.88
N ALA A 28 11.48 -7.96 -10.40
CA ALA A 28 10.48 -8.86 -10.95
C ALA A 28 9.43 -9.22 -9.90
N ALA A 29 9.86 -9.67 -8.71
CA ALA A 29 8.96 -10.08 -7.63
C ALA A 29 8.06 -8.94 -7.14
N VAL A 30 8.61 -7.74 -6.93
CA VAL A 30 7.82 -6.62 -6.45
C VAL A 30 6.90 -6.08 -7.54
N SER A 31 7.35 -5.99 -8.81
CA SER A 31 6.54 -5.43 -9.90
C SER A 31 5.29 -6.25 -10.26
N SER A 32 5.30 -7.56 -9.96
CA SER A 32 4.16 -8.47 -10.11
C SER A 32 3.35 -8.66 -8.82
N SER A 33 3.64 -7.88 -7.78
CA SER A 33 2.98 -7.99 -6.49
C SER A 33 1.53 -7.49 -6.56
N PRO A 34 0.56 -8.23 -5.96
CA PRO A 34 -0.83 -7.80 -5.92
C PRO A 34 -1.01 -6.46 -5.20
N PHE A 35 -0.10 -6.12 -4.26
CA PHE A 35 -0.16 -4.87 -3.51
C PHE A 35 -0.02 -3.61 -4.38
N ILE A 36 0.48 -3.74 -5.62
CA ILE A 36 0.72 -2.62 -6.53
C ILE A 36 -0.49 -2.30 -7.40
N GLU A 37 -1.40 -3.26 -7.62
CA GLU A 37 -2.40 -3.19 -8.69
C GLU A 37 -3.27 -1.94 -8.60
N THR A 38 -3.87 -1.68 -7.42
CA THR A 38 -4.71 -0.48 -7.23
C THR A 38 -3.92 0.81 -7.31
N LEU A 39 -2.70 0.87 -6.75
CA LEU A 39 -1.85 2.07 -6.84
C LEU A 39 -1.49 2.38 -8.29
N ARG A 40 -1.12 1.37 -9.07
CA ARG A 40 -0.84 1.50 -10.51
C ARG A 40 -2.08 1.96 -11.28
N LYS A 41 -3.26 1.38 -10.99
CA LYS A 41 -4.54 1.77 -11.62
C LYS A 41 -4.89 3.24 -11.32
N LYS A 42 -4.62 3.71 -10.10
CA LYS A 42 -4.82 5.10 -9.69
C LYS A 42 -3.66 6.02 -10.10
N GLY A 43 -2.61 5.50 -10.73
CA GLY A 43 -1.48 6.28 -11.24
C GLY A 43 -0.52 6.78 -10.14
N TYR A 44 -0.51 6.16 -8.96
CA TYR A 44 0.49 6.44 -7.94
C TYR A 44 1.81 5.75 -8.30
N GLU A 45 2.91 6.51 -8.24
CA GLU A 45 4.27 5.94 -8.33
C GLU A 45 4.57 5.12 -7.06
N VAL A 46 5.29 4.02 -7.22
CA VAL A 46 5.73 3.16 -6.11
C VAL A 46 7.20 2.85 -6.28
N LEU A 47 8.01 3.17 -5.27
CA LEU A 47 9.44 2.86 -5.26
C LEU A 47 9.67 1.38 -4.99
N TYR A 48 10.48 0.75 -5.83
CA TYR A 48 10.87 -0.66 -5.71
C TYR A 48 12.21 -0.73 -5.00
N LEU A 49 12.17 -1.20 -3.76
CA LEU A 49 13.32 -1.30 -2.88
C LEU A 49 13.70 -2.78 -2.76
N VAL A 50 14.77 -3.17 -3.44
CA VAL A 50 15.08 -4.58 -3.68
C VAL A 50 16.43 -4.99 -3.11
N ASP A 51 17.15 -4.06 -2.50
CA ASP A 51 18.41 -4.35 -1.85
C ASP A 51 18.15 -4.78 -0.40
N PRO A 52 18.90 -5.77 0.15
CA PRO A 52 18.68 -6.25 1.51
C PRO A 52 18.76 -5.18 2.60
N ILE A 53 19.52 -4.10 2.36
CA ILE A 53 19.65 -2.97 3.28
C ILE A 53 18.40 -2.10 3.34
N ASP A 54 17.57 -2.11 2.29
CA ASP A 54 16.44 -1.19 2.15
C ASP A 54 15.40 -1.38 3.26
N GLU A 55 15.15 -2.64 3.64
CA GLU A 55 14.21 -3.00 4.72
C GLU A 55 14.58 -2.31 6.05
N TYR A 56 15.89 -2.16 6.32
CA TYR A 56 16.37 -1.43 7.49
C TYR A 56 16.38 0.08 7.25
N ALA A 57 16.77 0.52 6.06
CA ALA A 57 16.87 1.94 5.71
C ALA A 57 15.53 2.66 5.88
N VAL A 58 14.43 2.10 5.37
CA VAL A 58 13.08 2.72 5.44
C VAL A 58 12.47 2.74 6.84
N GLN A 59 12.96 1.89 7.75
CA GLN A 59 12.54 1.95 9.16
C GLN A 59 13.11 3.19 9.87
N GLN A 60 14.29 3.64 9.45
CA GLN A 60 14.95 4.83 9.97
C GLN A 60 14.54 6.08 9.19
N LEU A 61 14.45 5.99 7.87
CA LEU A 61 14.00 7.06 6.99
C LEU A 61 12.47 7.13 6.95
N ARG A 62 11.90 7.81 7.94
CA ARG A 62 10.44 7.91 8.09
C ARG A 62 9.79 8.92 7.16
N GLU A 63 10.52 9.96 6.76
CA GLU A 63 10.01 11.03 5.91
C GLU A 63 11.11 11.67 5.06
N PHE A 64 10.71 12.26 3.93
CA PHE A 64 11.54 13.07 3.05
C PHE A 64 10.73 14.28 2.59
N ASN A 65 11.28 15.49 2.72
CA ASN A 65 10.61 16.76 2.37
C ASN A 65 9.18 16.90 2.97
N GLY A 66 8.96 16.39 4.18
CA GLY A 66 7.65 16.43 4.84
C GLY A 66 6.64 15.38 4.38
N HIS A 67 7.02 14.51 3.43
CA HIS A 67 6.24 13.36 2.99
C HIS A 67 6.69 12.10 3.72
N LYS A 68 5.77 11.36 4.35
CA LYS A 68 6.11 10.11 5.02
C LYS A 68 6.37 9.01 4.01
N LEU A 69 7.27 8.09 4.33
CA LEU A 69 7.47 6.87 3.56
C LEU A 69 6.50 5.80 4.08
N LYS A 70 5.66 5.27 3.19
CA LYS A 70 4.65 4.26 3.51
C LYS A 70 4.84 2.99 2.69
N SER A 71 4.98 1.88 3.39
CA SER A 71 4.99 0.55 2.78
C SER A 71 3.59 0.22 2.26
N ILE A 72 3.52 -0.25 1.02
CA ILE A 72 2.25 -0.69 0.43
C ILE A 72 1.82 -2.10 0.88
N THR A 73 2.70 -2.84 1.55
CA THR A 73 2.43 -4.20 2.04
C THR A 73 1.87 -4.19 3.47
N LYS A 74 2.08 -3.11 4.23
CA LYS A 74 1.65 -3.01 5.63
C LYS A 74 0.18 -2.61 5.76
N GLU A 75 -0.62 -3.36 6.52
CA GLU A 75 -2.05 -3.08 6.75
C GLU A 75 -2.30 -1.67 7.34
N GLY A 76 -3.37 -1.00 6.90
CA GLY A 76 -3.88 0.23 7.52
C GLY A 76 -3.17 1.54 7.21
N ASP A 77 -1.93 1.51 6.68
CA ASP A 77 -1.16 2.74 6.43
C ASP A 77 -1.54 3.45 5.11
N LEU A 78 -2.23 2.76 4.20
CA LEU A 78 -2.68 3.28 2.91
C LEU A 78 -4.17 3.58 2.92
N ASP A 79 -4.54 4.85 2.84
CA ASP A 79 -5.89 5.27 2.41
C ASP A 79 -5.80 5.66 0.95
N LEU A 80 -6.39 4.83 0.08
CA LEU A 80 -6.39 5.03 -1.37
C LEU A 80 -7.70 5.62 -1.88
N ASN A 81 -8.69 5.89 -1.01
CA ASN A 81 -9.95 6.48 -1.43
C ASN A 81 -9.76 7.99 -1.66
N GLU A 82 -9.89 8.42 -2.91
CA GLU A 82 -9.60 9.80 -3.34
C GLU A 82 -10.82 10.73 -3.11
N SER A 83 -12.03 10.18 -2.88
CA SER A 83 -13.26 10.96 -2.65
C SER A 83 -14.10 10.42 -1.48
N ASP A 84 -14.99 11.28 -0.96
CA ASP A 84 -15.96 10.88 0.06
C ASP A 84 -16.97 9.84 -0.45
N GLU A 85 -17.23 9.81 -1.75
CA GLU A 85 -18.09 8.82 -2.41
C GLU A 85 -17.40 7.45 -2.45
N GLU A 86 -16.11 7.39 -2.80
CA GLU A 86 -15.34 6.14 -2.74
C GLU A 86 -15.23 5.61 -1.30
N LYS A 87 -15.10 6.51 -0.32
CA LYS A 87 -15.08 6.14 1.10
C LYS A 87 -16.40 5.49 1.53
N LYS A 88 -17.53 6.09 1.18
CA LYS A 88 -18.86 5.54 1.50
C LYS A 88 -19.11 4.20 0.82
N ALA A 89 -18.82 4.09 -0.47
CA ALA A 89 -18.98 2.84 -1.21
C ALA A 89 -18.14 1.70 -0.59
N PHE A 90 -16.92 2.01 -0.14
CA PHE A 90 -16.07 1.03 0.53
C PHE A 90 -16.55 0.66 1.95
N GLU A 91 -17.16 1.59 2.68
CA GLU A 91 -17.80 1.29 3.97
C GLU A 91 -19.03 0.40 3.80
N GLU A 92 -19.82 0.61 2.76
CA GLU A 92 -20.95 -0.25 2.40
C GLU A 92 -20.46 -1.66 2.01
N GLU A 93 -19.44 -1.76 1.14
CA GLU A 93 -18.85 -3.04 0.76
C GLU A 93 -18.27 -3.79 1.97
N LYS A 94 -17.60 -3.09 2.89
CA LYS A 94 -17.13 -3.68 4.15
C LYS A 94 -18.26 -4.27 4.99
N ALA A 95 -19.40 -3.58 5.07
CA ALA A 95 -20.57 -4.06 5.79
C ALA A 95 -21.18 -5.30 5.11
N ASP A 96 -21.31 -5.26 3.79
CA ASP A 96 -21.88 -6.35 3.00
C ASP A 96 -21.04 -7.64 3.08
N PHE A 97 -19.71 -7.49 3.07
CA PHE A 97 -18.78 -8.62 3.14
C PHE A 97 -18.36 -9.00 4.56
N GLU A 98 -18.87 -8.32 5.60
CA GLU A 98 -18.58 -8.64 7.00
C GLU A 98 -18.90 -10.12 7.34
N PRO A 99 -20.06 -10.68 6.95
CA PRO A 99 -20.37 -12.09 7.22
C PRO A 99 -19.39 -13.05 6.55
N LEU A 100 -18.96 -12.75 5.32
CA LEU A 100 -17.98 -13.57 4.61
C LEU A 100 -16.61 -13.51 5.29
N CYS A 101 -16.15 -12.32 5.68
CA CYS A 101 -14.88 -12.15 6.37
C CYS A 101 -14.85 -12.94 7.68
N LYS A 102 -15.95 -12.93 8.45
CA LYS A 102 -16.11 -13.72 9.67
C LYS A 102 -16.02 -15.21 9.38
N LEU A 103 -16.76 -15.71 8.40
CA LEU A 103 -16.73 -17.12 8.01
C LEU A 103 -15.32 -17.57 7.60
N VAL A 104 -14.63 -16.78 6.78
CA VAL A 104 -13.26 -17.12 6.33
C VAL A 104 -12.29 -17.11 7.52
N LYS A 105 -12.41 -16.15 8.45
CA LYS A 105 -11.60 -16.11 9.67
C LYS A 105 -11.86 -17.34 10.55
N GLU A 106 -13.11 -17.77 10.71
CA GLU A 106 -13.46 -18.98 11.46
C GLU A 106 -12.85 -20.24 10.83
N VAL A 107 -12.93 -20.37 9.50
CA VAL A 107 -12.36 -21.51 8.76
C VAL A 107 -10.84 -21.54 8.84
N LEU A 108 -10.18 -20.38 8.75
CA LEU A 108 -8.71 -20.29 8.79
C LEU A 108 -8.13 -20.33 10.21
N GLY A 109 -8.94 -20.04 11.23
CA GLY A 109 -8.55 -20.10 12.64
C GLY A 109 -7.31 -19.26 12.91
N ASP A 110 -6.30 -19.86 13.53
CA ASP A 110 -5.06 -19.19 13.96
C ASP A 110 -4.06 -18.94 12.83
N LYS A 111 -4.34 -19.38 11.60
CA LYS A 111 -3.45 -19.16 10.45
C LYS A 111 -3.42 -17.70 9.97
N VAL A 112 -4.45 -16.93 10.30
CA VAL A 112 -4.57 -15.51 9.94
C VAL A 112 -4.97 -14.73 11.17
N GLU A 113 -4.48 -13.50 11.32
CA GLU A 113 -4.91 -12.65 12.44
C GLU A 113 -6.33 -12.13 12.20
N LYS A 114 -6.59 -11.62 10.99
CA LYS A 114 -7.84 -10.97 10.59
C LYS A 114 -8.11 -11.19 9.10
N VAL A 115 -9.39 -11.10 8.71
CA VAL A 115 -9.83 -11.08 7.31
C VAL A 115 -10.62 -9.79 7.09
N VAL A 116 -10.27 -9.03 6.05
CA VAL A 116 -10.87 -7.74 5.72
C VAL A 116 -11.02 -7.59 4.21
N VAL A 117 -11.96 -6.75 3.78
CA VAL A 117 -12.05 -6.30 2.39
C VAL A 117 -10.83 -5.43 2.05
N SER A 118 -10.16 -5.73 0.94
CA SER A 118 -8.96 -5.03 0.49
C SER A 118 -9.30 -3.69 -0.17
N GLN A 119 -8.42 -2.69 0.01
CA GLN A 119 -8.39 -1.46 -0.80
C GLN A 119 -7.26 -1.46 -1.84
N ARG A 120 -6.51 -2.55 -1.90
CA ARG A 120 -5.28 -2.73 -2.70
C ARG A 120 -5.51 -3.79 -3.75
#